data_AF-A0A950B5I5-F1
#
_entry.id   AF-A0A950B5I5-F1
#
_cell.length_a   1.000
_cell.length_b   1.000
_cell.length_c   1.000
_cell.angle_alpha   90.00
_cell.angle_beta   90.00
_cell.angle_gamma   90.00
#
_symmetry.space_group_name_H-M   'P 1'
#
loop_
_entity.id
_entity.type
_entity.pdbx_description
1 polymer ?
#
loop_
_entity_poly.entity_id
_entity_poly.type
_entity_poly.pdbx_seq_one_letter_code
_entity_poly.pdbx_strand_id
1 'polypeptide(L)'
;MIPHAAPEPLIGVSASIFARSSALSERVARTRAQSRVLRQQAWEHRVRSKAIRDQSAALKERFDDGVLGATPDDGVPWFSLAGVLGDRNVWARWAHGSLRCHPDLMTQARLLVELGTVFEHHDPPARVEATVTGAPAAVMMTLARACDRVVVVDFPRTSPL
;
A
#
# COMPACT_ATOMS: atom_id res chain seq x y z
N MET A 1 31.23 -51.28 47.31
CA MET A 1 30.40 -51.73 46.17
C MET A 1 29.33 -50.65 45.96
N ILE A 2 29.54 -49.73 45.02
CA ILE A 2 28.64 -48.59 44.73
C ILE A 2 28.31 -48.68 43.22
N PRO A 3 27.04 -48.76 42.79
CA PRO A 3 26.72 -48.78 41.38
C PRO A 3 26.70 -47.36 40.81
N HIS A 4 27.42 -47.19 39.71
CA HIS A 4 27.56 -45.98 38.91
C HIS A 4 26.29 -45.78 38.07
N ALA A 5 25.52 -44.72 38.33
CA ALA A 5 24.40 -44.32 37.48
C ALA A 5 24.92 -43.71 36.17
N ALA A 6 24.39 -44.20 35.05
CA ALA A 6 24.68 -43.68 33.71
C ALA A 6 23.82 -42.43 33.40
N PRO A 7 24.34 -41.43 32.67
CA PRO A 7 23.59 -40.21 32.33
C PRO A 7 22.58 -40.46 31.19
N GLU A 8 21.36 -39.96 31.35
CA GLU A 8 20.28 -39.99 30.35
C GLU A 8 20.55 -39.08 29.13
N PRO A 9 20.02 -39.42 27.93
CA PRO A 9 20.45 -38.81 26.67
C PRO A 9 19.74 -37.46 26.38
N LEU A 10 20.55 -36.43 26.16
CA LEU A 10 20.16 -35.07 25.71
C LEU A 10 19.59 -34.99 24.28
N ILE A 11 19.40 -36.13 23.61
CA ILE A 11 19.03 -36.22 22.19
C ILE A 11 17.54 -35.89 21.96
N GLY A 12 16.68 -36.12 22.97
CA GLY A 12 15.23 -35.88 22.85
C GLY A 12 14.79 -34.41 22.82
N VAL A 13 15.60 -33.51 23.42
CA VAL A 13 15.23 -32.10 23.58
C VAL A 13 15.31 -31.35 22.24
N SER A 14 16.38 -31.56 21.47
CA SER A 14 16.56 -30.92 20.16
C SER A 14 15.51 -31.35 19.15
N ALA A 15 15.17 -32.64 19.08
CA ALA A 15 14.12 -33.15 18.19
C ALA A 15 12.74 -32.51 18.49
N SER A 16 12.43 -32.27 19.77
CA SER A 16 11.18 -31.64 20.18
C SER A 16 11.08 -30.16 19.81
N ILE A 17 12.21 -29.44 19.78
CA ILE A 17 12.26 -28.02 19.41
C ILE A 17 12.08 -27.86 17.90
N PHE A 18 12.75 -28.70 17.09
CA PHE A 18 12.58 -28.70 15.64
C PHE A 18 11.15 -29.05 15.23
N ALA A 19 10.53 -30.05 15.87
CA ALA A 19 9.13 -30.41 15.62
C ALA A 19 8.16 -29.27 15.94
N ARG A 20 8.36 -28.55 17.06
CA ARG A 20 7.54 -27.37 17.39
C ARG A 20 7.74 -26.24 16.40
N SER A 21 8.99 -25.99 15.98
CA SER A 21 9.31 -24.94 15.00
C SER A 21 8.69 -25.24 13.62
N SER A 22 8.69 -26.50 13.17
CA SER A 22 8.05 -26.89 11.91
C SER A 22 6.52 -26.70 12.00
N ALA A 23 5.91 -27.13 13.10
CA ALA A 23 4.47 -26.99 13.32
C ALA A 23 4.03 -25.52 13.37
N LEU A 24 4.86 -24.64 13.95
CA LEU A 24 4.61 -23.19 13.99
C LEU A 24 4.72 -22.56 12.59
N SER A 25 5.77 -22.90 11.83
CA SER A 25 5.95 -22.45 10.45
C SER A 25 4.81 -22.89 9.53
N GLU A 26 4.34 -24.13 9.66
CA GLU A 26 3.19 -24.62 8.90
C GLU A 26 1.88 -23.92 9.25
N ARG A 27 1.68 -23.55 10.53
CA ARG A 27 0.51 -22.77 10.95
C ARG A 27 0.57 -21.37 10.37
N VAL A 28 1.71 -20.69 10.44
CA VAL A 28 1.91 -19.35 9.86
C VAL A 28 1.70 -19.38 8.34
N ALA A 29 2.24 -20.39 7.65
CA ALA A 29 2.05 -20.56 6.20
C ALA A 29 0.57 -20.75 5.84
N ARG A 30 -0.16 -21.59 6.59
CA ARG A 30 -1.60 -21.79 6.42
C ARG A 30 -2.41 -20.52 6.65
N THR A 31 -2.13 -19.77 7.72
CA THR A 31 -2.83 -18.51 8.02
C THR A 31 -2.57 -17.43 6.97
N ARG A 32 -1.33 -17.33 6.46
CA ARG A 32 -0.97 -16.41 5.37
C ARG A 32 -1.66 -16.79 4.06
N ALA A 33 -1.75 -18.07 3.73
CA ALA A 33 -2.48 -18.56 2.56
C ALA A 33 -3.98 -18.24 2.66
N GLN A 34 -4.59 -18.47 3.83
CA GLN A 34 -6.00 -18.15 4.09
C GLN A 34 -6.27 -16.64 3.98
N SER A 35 -5.35 -15.81 4.49
CA SER A 35 -5.46 -14.35 4.37
C SER A 35 -5.36 -13.87 2.92
N ARG A 36 -4.56 -14.54 2.08
CA ARG A 36 -4.50 -14.25 0.63
C ARG A 36 -5.82 -14.57 -0.07
N VAL A 37 -6.41 -15.73 0.21
CA VAL A 37 -7.69 -16.15 -0.38
C VAL A 37 -8.82 -15.20 0.03
N LEU A 38 -8.89 -14.83 1.31
CA LEU A 38 -9.90 -13.87 1.79
C LEU A 38 -9.75 -12.49 1.15
N ARG A 39 -8.50 -12.03 0.93
CA ARG A 39 -8.24 -10.78 0.19
C ARG A 39 -8.70 -10.88 -1.26
N GLN A 40 -8.52 -12.03 -1.90
CA GLN A 40 -8.93 -12.26 -3.28
C GLN A 40 -10.47 -12.31 -3.41
N GLN A 41 -11.15 -12.98 -2.50
CA GLN A 41 -12.63 -13.00 -2.48
C GLN A 41 -13.20 -11.61 -2.18
N ALA A 42 -12.60 -10.88 -1.24
CA ALA A 42 -12.97 -9.49 -0.98
C ALA A 42 -12.72 -8.58 -2.20
N TRP A 43 -11.70 -8.88 -3.03
CA TRP A 43 -11.44 -8.19 -4.29
C TRP A 43 -12.54 -8.45 -5.33
N GLU A 44 -12.93 -9.71 -5.54
CA GLU A 44 -13.99 -10.07 -6.50
C GLU A 44 -15.34 -9.41 -6.17
N HIS A 45 -15.72 -9.42 -4.89
CA HIS A 45 -16.94 -8.74 -4.44
C HIS A 45 -16.88 -7.23 -4.67
N ARG A 46 -15.72 -6.61 -4.48
CA ARG A 46 -15.53 -5.17 -4.68
C ARG A 46 -15.50 -4.77 -6.14
N VAL A 47 -14.90 -5.57 -7.03
CA VAL A 47 -14.96 -5.36 -8.48
C VAL A 47 -16.42 -5.37 -8.95
N ARG A 48 -17.22 -6.34 -8.48
CA ARG A 48 -18.64 -6.41 -8.80
C ARG A 48 -19.43 -5.20 -8.27
N SER A 49 -19.17 -4.74 -7.04
CA SER A 49 -19.79 -3.53 -6.49
C SER A 49 -19.30 -2.23 -7.13
N LYS A 50 -18.07 -2.20 -7.68
CA LYS A 50 -17.52 -1.07 -8.42
C LYS A 50 -18.20 -0.97 -9.80
N ALA A 51 -18.36 -2.07 -10.53
CA ALA A 51 -19.07 -2.05 -11.81
C ALA A 51 -20.49 -1.47 -11.69
N ILE A 52 -21.21 -1.82 -10.61
CA ILE A 52 -22.55 -1.28 -10.33
C ILE A 52 -22.51 0.23 -9.99
N ARG A 53 -21.49 0.68 -9.24
CA ARG A 53 -21.32 2.09 -8.89
C ARG A 53 -20.83 2.94 -10.05
N ASP A 54 -19.89 2.45 -10.85
CA ASP A 54 -19.40 3.12 -12.06
C ASP A 54 -20.53 3.24 -13.09
N GLN A 55 -21.39 2.21 -13.23
CA GLN A 55 -22.61 2.31 -14.03
C GLN A 55 -23.58 3.38 -13.48
N SER A 56 -23.65 3.56 -12.16
CA SER A 56 -24.48 4.59 -11.53
C SER A 56 -23.86 6.00 -11.62
N ALA A 57 -22.53 6.10 -11.56
CA ALA A 57 -21.78 7.35 -11.68
C ALA A 57 -21.77 7.86 -13.12
N ALA A 58 -21.61 6.99 -14.12
CA ALA A 58 -21.72 7.36 -15.54
C ALA A 58 -23.14 7.85 -15.91
N LEU A 59 -24.17 7.35 -15.21
CA LEU A 59 -25.53 7.88 -15.33
C LEU A 59 -25.70 9.26 -14.65
N LYS A 60 -24.85 9.60 -13.68
CA LYS A 60 -24.88 10.85 -12.91
C LYS A 60 -23.97 11.95 -13.47
N GLU A 61 -22.84 11.59 -14.08
CA GLU A 61 -21.91 12.50 -14.79
C GLU A 61 -22.57 13.22 -15.96
N ARG A 62 -23.62 12.68 -16.57
CA ARG A 62 -24.43 13.42 -17.57
C ARG A 62 -25.13 14.66 -17.00
N PHE A 63 -25.11 14.88 -15.68
CA PHE A 63 -25.85 15.95 -15.01
C PHE A 63 -24.97 16.97 -14.26
N ASP A 64 -23.65 16.77 -14.14
CA ASP A 64 -22.78 17.53 -13.20
C ASP A 64 -21.47 18.03 -13.87
N ASP A 65 -21.56 18.64 -15.06
CA ASP A 65 -20.46 19.38 -15.73
C ASP A 65 -20.06 20.64 -14.92
N GLY A 66 -19.41 20.43 -13.77
CA GLY A 66 -18.90 21.45 -12.85
C GLY A 66 -17.38 21.46 -12.83
N VAL A 67 -16.76 21.80 -13.96
CA VAL A 67 -15.30 21.96 -14.12
C VAL A 67 -14.78 23.11 -13.24
N LEU A 68 -13.94 22.79 -12.25
CA LEU A 68 -13.07 23.77 -11.59
C LEU A 68 -11.66 23.19 -11.38
N GLY A 69 -10.68 23.77 -12.10
CA GLY A 69 -9.41 24.15 -11.48
C GLY A 69 -8.23 23.19 -11.56
N ALA A 70 -8.00 22.50 -12.67
CA ALA A 70 -6.65 22.04 -12.99
C ALA A 70 -5.81 23.25 -13.46
N THR A 71 -5.41 24.13 -12.54
CA THR A 71 -4.26 25.00 -12.81
C THR A 71 -3.03 24.09 -12.95
N PRO A 72 -2.21 24.25 -14.01
CA PRO A 72 -0.95 23.53 -14.13
C PRO A 72 -0.13 23.80 -12.87
N ASP A 73 0.16 22.75 -12.10
CA ASP A 73 1.03 22.82 -10.93
C ASP A 73 2.47 23.00 -11.40
N ASP A 74 2.85 24.24 -11.69
CA ASP A 74 4.23 24.68 -11.96
C ASP A 74 5.12 24.64 -10.69
N GLY A 75 4.59 24.20 -9.54
CA GLY A 75 5.22 24.43 -8.23
C GLY A 75 6.20 23.36 -7.73
N VAL A 76 6.01 22.08 -8.09
CA VAL A 76 6.78 20.98 -7.49
C VAL A 76 7.64 20.28 -8.56
N PRO A 77 8.92 20.69 -8.76
CA PRO A 77 9.78 20.07 -9.77
C PRO A 77 10.16 18.62 -9.45
N TRP A 78 10.13 18.22 -8.17
CA TRP A 78 10.37 16.85 -7.73
C TRP A 78 9.82 16.58 -6.33
N PHE A 79 9.61 15.32 -5.99
CA PHE A 79 9.49 14.87 -4.59
C PHE A 79 10.05 13.46 -4.44
N SER A 80 10.44 13.10 -3.23
CA SER A 80 10.72 11.72 -2.84
C SER A 80 9.93 11.35 -1.60
N LEU A 81 9.51 10.08 -1.55
CA LEU A 81 8.75 9.52 -0.46
C LEU A 81 9.42 8.21 -0.04
N ALA A 82 9.64 8.04 1.25
CA ALA A 82 10.04 6.78 1.85
C ALA A 82 8.99 6.36 2.88
N GLY A 83 8.65 5.08 2.86
CA GLY A 83 7.58 4.53 3.68
C GLY A 83 7.77 3.05 3.97
N VAL A 84 6.75 2.48 4.59
CA VAL A 84 6.65 1.06 4.90
C VAL A 84 5.36 0.52 4.31
N LEU A 85 5.45 -0.66 3.70
CA LEU A 85 4.34 -1.45 3.20
C LEU A 85 4.49 -2.89 3.72
N GLY A 86 3.64 -3.31 4.64
CA GLY A 86 3.83 -4.49 5.48
C GLY A 86 5.09 -4.34 6.32
N ASP A 87 6.04 -5.27 6.15
CA ASP A 87 7.36 -5.25 6.83
C ASP A 87 8.48 -4.77 5.90
N ARG A 88 8.14 -4.17 4.74
CA ARG A 88 9.11 -3.77 3.71
C ARG A 88 9.22 -2.27 3.60
N ASN A 89 10.46 -1.77 3.59
CA ASN A 89 10.75 -0.39 3.26
C ASN A 89 10.52 -0.16 1.76
N VAL A 90 9.74 0.87 1.44
CA VAL A 90 9.41 1.25 0.07
C VAL A 90 9.79 2.69 -0.17
N TRP A 91 10.02 3.02 -1.43
CA TRP A 91 10.39 4.36 -1.85
C TRP A 91 9.71 4.75 -3.15
N ALA A 92 9.54 6.05 -3.35
CA ALA A 92 9.11 6.65 -4.59
C ALA A 92 9.87 7.96 -4.82
N ARG A 93 10.10 8.28 -6.08
CA ARG A 93 10.64 9.55 -6.54
C ARG A 93 9.87 9.97 -7.78
N TRP A 94 9.30 11.15 -7.72
CA TRP A 94 8.70 11.80 -8.86
C TRP A 94 9.57 12.99 -9.26
N ALA A 95 9.89 13.11 -10.54
CA ALA A 95 10.61 14.26 -11.07
C ALA A 95 10.27 14.42 -12.55
N HIS A 96 10.09 15.66 -13.00
CA HIS A 96 9.88 15.99 -14.41
C HIS A 96 8.77 15.16 -15.07
N GLY A 97 7.61 15.01 -14.40
CA GLY A 97 6.48 14.24 -14.93
C GLY A 97 6.64 12.71 -14.86
N SER A 98 7.77 12.20 -14.37
CA SER A 98 8.07 10.78 -14.33
C SER A 98 8.13 10.25 -12.90
N LEU A 99 7.41 9.15 -12.65
CA LEU A 99 7.42 8.45 -11.38
C LEU A 99 8.31 7.20 -11.45
N ARG A 100 9.28 7.11 -10.54
CA ARG A 100 10.03 5.88 -10.23
C ARG A 100 9.70 5.46 -8.82
N CYS A 101 9.28 4.22 -8.60
CA CYS A 101 9.02 3.74 -7.25
C CYS A 101 9.25 2.23 -7.13
N HIS A 102 9.28 1.77 -5.89
CA HIS A 102 9.35 0.36 -5.56
C HIS A 102 8.15 -0.40 -6.17
N PRO A 103 8.34 -1.58 -6.77
CA PRO A 103 7.27 -2.29 -7.51
C PRO A 103 6.05 -2.60 -6.64
N ASP A 104 6.25 -3.05 -5.40
CA ASP A 104 5.12 -3.31 -4.48
C ASP A 104 4.31 -2.04 -4.16
N LEU A 105 5.00 -0.89 -4.05
CA LEU A 105 4.35 0.40 -3.83
C LEU A 105 3.59 0.85 -5.09
N MET A 106 4.15 0.61 -6.29
CA MET A 106 3.46 0.85 -7.56
C MET A 106 2.19 0.02 -7.68
N THR A 107 2.25 -1.27 -7.33
CA THR A 107 1.07 -2.16 -7.36
C THR A 107 -0.02 -1.64 -6.43
N GLN A 108 0.33 -1.26 -5.21
CA GLN A 108 -0.63 -0.73 -4.25
C GLN A 108 -1.20 0.64 -4.68
N ALA A 109 -0.37 1.52 -5.22
CA ALA A 109 -0.81 2.81 -5.74
C ALA A 109 -1.75 2.64 -6.94
N ARG A 110 -1.43 1.76 -7.89
CA ARG A 110 -2.33 1.43 -9.01
C ARG A 110 -3.66 0.85 -8.54
N LEU A 111 -3.64 0.02 -7.50
CA LEU A 111 -4.86 -0.48 -6.89
C LEU A 111 -5.74 0.65 -6.34
N LEU A 112 -5.16 1.70 -5.75
CA LEU A 112 -5.93 2.88 -5.32
C LEU A 112 -6.55 3.64 -6.51
N VAL A 113 -5.81 3.79 -7.61
CA VAL A 113 -6.30 4.40 -8.86
C VAL A 113 -7.44 3.56 -9.45
N GLU A 114 -7.24 2.25 -9.59
CA GLU A 114 -8.25 1.32 -10.11
C GLU A 114 -9.48 1.26 -9.21
N LEU A 115 -9.35 1.46 -7.90
CA LEU A 115 -10.49 1.58 -6.99
C LEU A 115 -11.28 2.89 -7.17
N GLY A 116 -10.80 3.83 -7.97
CA GLY A 116 -11.39 5.16 -8.11
C GLY A 116 -11.33 5.93 -6.79
N THR A 117 -10.24 5.78 -6.05
CA THR A 117 -10.09 6.48 -4.77
C THR A 117 -10.09 7.98 -5.03
N VAL A 118 -10.99 8.70 -4.38
CA VAL A 118 -11.01 10.16 -4.39
C VAL A 118 -10.60 10.66 -3.02
N PHE A 119 -9.63 11.53 -3.00
CA PHE A 119 -9.21 12.23 -1.79
C PHE A 119 -10.04 13.49 -1.65
N GLU A 120 -10.73 13.61 -0.52
CA GLU A 120 -11.53 14.79 -0.18
C GLU A 120 -10.77 15.60 0.86
N HIS A 121 -10.55 16.87 0.57
CA HIS A 121 -10.08 17.86 1.50
C HIS A 121 -11.23 18.82 1.78
N HIS A 122 -11.47 19.14 3.05
CA HIS A 122 -12.64 19.93 3.43
C HIS A 122 -12.33 21.43 3.54
N ASP A 123 -11.07 21.82 3.66
CA ASP A 123 -10.68 23.23 3.83
C ASP A 123 -9.25 23.52 3.30
N PRO A 124 -9.10 24.03 2.07
CA PRO A 124 -10.17 24.36 1.12
C PRO A 124 -10.87 23.10 0.56
N PRO A 125 -12.16 23.18 0.19
CA PRO A 125 -12.88 22.06 -0.40
C PRO A 125 -12.22 21.66 -1.73
N ALA A 126 -11.61 20.48 -1.76
CA ALA A 126 -10.96 19.93 -2.94
C ALA A 126 -11.22 18.43 -3.05
N ARG A 127 -11.45 17.96 -4.28
CA ARG A 127 -11.57 16.54 -4.62
C ARG A 127 -10.46 16.20 -5.59
N VAL A 128 -9.60 15.27 -5.19
CA VAL A 128 -8.43 14.87 -5.98
C VAL A 128 -8.53 13.39 -6.26
N GLU A 129 -8.63 13.02 -7.53
CA GLU A 129 -8.63 11.62 -7.93
C GLU A 129 -7.25 11.00 -7.73
N ALA A 130 -7.23 9.77 -7.23
CA ALA A 130 -6.00 9.00 -7.12
C ALA A 130 -5.44 8.74 -8.51
N THR A 131 -4.16 9.06 -8.68
CA THR A 131 -3.43 8.86 -9.93
C THR A 131 -1.96 8.54 -9.67
N VAL A 132 -1.33 7.84 -10.61
CA VAL A 132 0.12 7.60 -10.64
C VAL A 132 0.83 8.40 -11.72
N THR A 133 0.08 9.23 -12.47
CA THR A 133 0.54 10.14 -13.53
C THR A 133 -0.15 11.50 -13.41
N GLY A 134 0.37 12.53 -14.07
CA GLY A 134 -0.22 13.87 -14.02
C GLY A 134 0.22 14.68 -12.80
N ALA A 135 -0.72 15.34 -12.13
CA ALA A 135 -0.45 16.35 -11.11
C ALA A 135 0.42 15.80 -9.95
N PRO A 136 1.57 16.43 -9.62
CA PRO A 136 2.50 15.94 -8.61
C PRO A 136 1.85 15.72 -7.25
N ALA A 137 0.99 16.66 -6.81
CA ALA A 137 0.26 16.56 -5.55
C ALA A 137 -0.65 15.33 -5.48
N ALA A 138 -1.40 15.04 -6.55
CA ALA A 138 -2.28 13.88 -6.63
C ALA A 138 -1.48 12.56 -6.63
N VAL A 139 -0.35 12.52 -7.34
CA VAL A 139 0.57 11.37 -7.34
C VAL A 139 1.16 11.15 -5.94
N MET A 140 1.62 12.22 -5.27
CA MET A 140 2.16 12.14 -3.93
C MET A 140 1.14 11.63 -2.93
N MET A 141 -0.10 12.16 -2.95
CA MET A 141 -1.18 11.71 -2.08
C MET A 141 -1.52 10.23 -2.30
N THR A 142 -1.54 9.81 -3.57
CA THR A 142 -1.75 8.41 -3.95
C THR A 142 -0.68 7.50 -3.37
N LEU A 143 0.60 7.89 -3.50
CA LEU A 143 1.73 7.12 -2.97
C LEU A 143 1.79 7.10 -1.44
N ALA A 144 1.49 8.23 -0.80
CA ALA A 144 1.41 8.32 0.65
C ALA A 144 0.30 7.42 1.20
N ARG A 145 -0.86 7.40 0.54
CA ARG A 145 -1.97 6.51 0.91
C ARG A 145 -1.68 5.04 0.61
N ALA A 146 -0.87 4.76 -0.39
CA ALA A 146 -0.45 3.41 -0.73
C ALA A 146 0.55 2.85 0.29
N CYS A 147 1.20 3.67 1.12
CA CYS A 147 2.01 3.21 2.22
C CYS A 147 1.14 2.88 3.44
N ASP A 148 1.51 1.85 4.21
CA ASP A 148 0.92 1.63 5.53
C ASP A 148 1.37 2.70 6.52
N ARG A 149 2.64 3.12 6.38
CA ARG A 149 3.21 4.24 7.13
C ARG A 149 4.19 5.02 6.26
N VAL A 150 4.04 6.33 6.20
CA VAL A 150 5.02 7.23 5.60
C VAL A 150 6.08 7.56 6.66
N VAL A 151 7.35 7.50 6.27
CA VAL A 151 8.49 7.78 7.16
C VAL A 151 9.11 9.14 6.83
N VAL A 152 9.34 9.40 5.55
CA VAL A 152 9.93 10.66 5.06
C VAL A 152 9.22 11.09 3.79
N VAL A 153 8.95 12.38 3.68
CA VAL A 153 8.59 13.03 2.42
C VAL A 153 9.52 14.22 2.25
N ASP A 154 10.27 14.21 1.16
CA ASP A 154 11.15 15.31 0.77
C ASP A 154 10.64 15.92 -0.52
N PHE A 155 10.67 17.24 -0.57
CA PHE A 155 10.30 18.04 -1.72
C PHE A 155 11.19 19.28 -1.70
N PRO A 156 11.36 19.98 -2.84
CA PRO A 156 12.11 21.22 -2.87
C PRO A 156 11.50 22.17 -1.82
N ARG A 157 12.30 22.52 -0.82
CA ARG A 157 11.94 23.60 0.09
C ARG A 157 11.96 24.86 -0.75
N THR A 158 10.79 25.41 -1.05
CA THR A 158 10.69 26.79 -1.50
C THR A 158 11.26 27.65 -0.38
N SER A 159 12.51 28.08 -0.53
CA SER A 159 13.08 29.09 0.37
C SER A 159 12.28 30.36 0.13
N PRO A 160 11.63 30.95 1.16
CA PRO A 160 11.04 32.27 0.99
C PRO A 160 12.20 33.25 0.79
N LEU A 161 12.24 33.88 -0.39
CA LEU A 161 12.97 35.13 -0.61
C LEU A 161 12.03 36.28 -0.25
#